data_AF-A0A926X667-F1
#
_entry.id   AF-A0A926X667-F1
#
_cell.length_a   1.000
_cell.length_b   1.000
_cell.length_c   1.000
_cell.angle_alpha   90.00
_cell.angle_beta   90.00
_cell.angle_gamma   90.00
#
_symmetry.space_group_name_H-M   'P 1'
#
loop_
_entity.id
_entity.type
_entity.pdbx_description
1 polymer ?
#
loop_
_entity_poly.entity_id
_entity_poly.type
_entity_poly.pdbx_seq_one_letter_code
_entity_poly.pdbx_strand_id
1 'polypeptide(L)'
;MLPTELLIYRQAGEEVTPRRLPLNERNRAIAQDVIALFQQAQGKTQGELNQHLQALEGEETDYRIKRGLAHLLRANFSTFEVVSPLEPQQLRERVFAIAAQTVPLPQTATTTLETVAQQLSEELGQEILPSQLQSGLYADLVENRILTQFETPTPDTLLHRYNLSQVQGIFYKANHIQITAHRNDPGEYKLLFRYLKLFGLMAYIEGDADHGFTITIDGPASLFKPSTRYGLDIAKLIPALLHVTKWSLKAELLIRDQYSNTTKTRYFSLNSDCGLVSHYPPGKPYDSMIESSFVDRWTALNSDWKLEREVDLLPIPGSVMIPDFRLVHPDGRSFLLEIVGYWRPEYLRKKFSQVRQCDRDNLILAVSERLNLEKAGIKISDTPARVIWFKEKLLPKSVLAVLDEG
;
A
#
# COMPACT_ATOMS: atom_id res chain seq x y z
N MET A 1 5.49 -6.41 -5.02
CA MET A 1 4.95 -7.78 -5.13
C MET A 1 5.36 -8.37 -6.46
N LEU A 2 5.42 -9.70 -6.57
CA LEU A 2 5.83 -10.38 -7.80
C LEU A 2 4.64 -10.58 -8.77
N PRO A 3 4.86 -10.51 -10.10
CA PRO A 3 3.85 -10.87 -11.09
C PRO A 3 3.66 -12.39 -11.14
N THR A 4 2.49 -12.85 -11.62
CA THR A 4 2.11 -14.28 -11.67
C THR A 4 3.14 -15.17 -12.35
N GLU A 5 3.78 -14.68 -13.43
CA GLU A 5 4.84 -15.37 -14.19
C GLU A 5 6.08 -15.74 -13.35
N LEU A 6 6.36 -14.94 -12.30
CA LEU A 6 7.53 -15.10 -11.43
C LEU A 6 7.18 -15.77 -10.09
N LEU A 7 5.91 -16.15 -9.89
CA LEU A 7 5.50 -16.92 -8.73
C LEU A 7 5.93 -18.36 -8.87
N ILE A 8 6.53 -18.89 -7.81
CA ILE A 8 6.99 -20.27 -7.75
C ILE A 8 6.31 -20.90 -6.55
N TYR A 9 5.47 -21.89 -6.81
CA TYR A 9 4.80 -22.67 -5.78
C TYR A 9 4.75 -24.14 -6.17
N ARG A 10 4.69 -25.02 -5.17
CA ARG A 10 4.43 -26.44 -5.33
C ARG A 10 2.99 -26.73 -4.96
N GLN A 11 2.42 -27.74 -5.58
CA GLN A 11 1.10 -28.26 -5.24
C GLN A 11 1.29 -29.69 -4.73
N ALA A 12 0.81 -29.96 -3.52
CA ALA A 12 0.81 -31.30 -2.93
C ALA A 12 -0.62 -31.63 -2.50
N GLY A 13 -1.29 -32.50 -3.26
CA GLY A 13 -2.72 -32.75 -3.08
C GLY A 13 -3.54 -31.48 -3.32
N GLU A 14 -4.25 -31.04 -2.28
CA GLU A 14 -5.05 -29.81 -2.30
C GLU A 14 -4.31 -28.58 -1.76
N GLU A 15 -3.11 -28.76 -1.20
CA GLU A 15 -2.34 -27.68 -0.58
C GLU A 15 -1.38 -27.01 -1.56
N VAL A 16 -1.30 -25.68 -1.48
CA VAL A 16 -0.37 -24.86 -2.27
C VAL A 16 0.72 -24.32 -1.35
N THR A 17 1.99 -24.60 -1.65
CA THR A 17 3.13 -24.12 -0.86
C THR A 17 4.03 -23.21 -1.70
N PRO A 18 4.15 -21.91 -1.39
CA PRO A 18 5.07 -21.01 -2.09
C PRO A 18 6.53 -21.42 -1.84
N ARG A 19 7.38 -21.27 -2.86
CA ARG A 19 8.82 -21.52 -2.73
C ARG A 19 9.44 -20.38 -1.94
N ARG A 20 9.97 -20.71 -0.76
CA ARG A 20 10.74 -19.80 0.09
C ARG A 20 12.24 -20.04 -0.12
N LEU A 21 13.00 -18.95 -0.16
CA LEU A 21 14.45 -18.96 -0.20
C LEU A 21 14.99 -18.86 1.23
N PRO A 22 15.75 -19.86 1.74
CA PRO A 22 16.44 -19.73 3.02
C PRO A 22 17.55 -18.67 2.92
N LEU A 23 17.88 -18.05 4.05
CA LEU A 23 18.95 -17.04 4.17
C LEU A 23 20.35 -17.67 4.22
N ASN A 24 20.62 -18.65 3.35
CA ASN A 24 21.94 -19.29 3.24
C ASN A 24 22.89 -18.47 2.34
N GLU A 25 24.18 -18.78 2.41
CA GLU A 25 25.23 -18.07 1.66
C GLU A 25 24.98 -18.06 0.16
N ARG A 26 24.51 -19.18 -0.41
CA ARG A 26 24.18 -19.28 -1.84
C ARG A 26 23.13 -18.25 -2.26
N ASN A 27 22.00 -18.15 -1.55
CA ASN A 27 20.93 -17.20 -1.90
C ASN A 27 21.34 -15.75 -1.61
N ARG A 28 22.15 -15.52 -0.56
CA ARG A 28 22.73 -14.21 -0.26
C ARG A 28 23.66 -13.75 -1.38
N ALA A 29 24.49 -14.65 -1.92
CA ALA A 29 25.36 -14.37 -3.06
C ALA A 29 24.54 -13.97 -4.30
N ILE A 30 23.51 -14.75 -4.65
CA ILE A 30 22.62 -14.41 -5.79
C ILE A 30 21.97 -13.04 -5.58
N ALA A 31 21.48 -12.74 -4.38
CA ALA A 31 20.90 -11.43 -4.08
C ALA A 31 21.94 -10.30 -4.17
N GLN A 32 23.16 -10.53 -3.69
CA GLN A 32 24.26 -9.59 -3.76
C GLN A 32 24.68 -9.28 -5.20
N ASP A 33 24.75 -10.28 -6.07
CA ASP A 33 25.11 -10.11 -7.49
C ASP A 33 24.09 -9.23 -8.20
N VAL A 34 22.79 -9.49 -7.99
CA VAL A 34 21.73 -8.68 -8.60
C VAL A 34 21.72 -7.25 -8.03
N ILE A 35 21.95 -7.08 -6.71
CA ILE A 35 22.08 -5.75 -6.10
C ILE A 35 23.25 -4.98 -6.71
N ALA A 36 24.42 -5.62 -6.88
CA ALA A 36 25.61 -5.01 -7.45
C ALA A 36 25.37 -4.50 -8.88
N LEU A 37 24.61 -5.23 -9.70
CA LEU A 37 24.22 -4.79 -11.04
C LEU A 37 23.40 -3.49 -11.02
N PHE A 38 22.46 -3.35 -10.07
CA PHE A 38 21.68 -2.12 -9.92
C PHE A 38 22.55 -0.95 -9.44
N GLN A 39 23.49 -1.19 -8.53
CA GLN A 39 24.44 -0.16 -8.09
C GLN A 39 25.32 0.33 -9.24
N GLN A 40 25.83 -0.59 -10.08
CA GLN A 40 26.63 -0.25 -11.25
C GLN A 40 25.84 0.39 -12.39
N ALA A 41 24.50 0.26 -12.36
CA ALA A 41 23.59 0.85 -13.33
C ALA A 41 23.05 2.22 -12.91
N GLN A 42 23.40 2.74 -11.73
CA GLN A 42 22.98 4.07 -11.31
C GLN A 42 23.51 5.13 -12.29
N GLY A 43 22.63 5.99 -12.77
CA GLY A 43 22.90 6.97 -13.83
C GLY A 43 22.87 6.42 -15.26
N LYS A 44 22.64 5.12 -15.46
CA LYS A 44 22.52 4.49 -16.78
C LYS A 44 21.06 4.26 -17.18
N THR A 45 20.86 3.91 -18.45
CA THR A 45 19.54 3.59 -19.00
C THR A 45 18.98 2.28 -18.45
N GLN A 46 17.66 2.18 -18.38
CA GLN A 46 16.97 0.94 -18.03
C GLN A 46 17.27 -0.20 -19.04
N GLY A 47 17.52 0.14 -20.31
CA GLY A 47 17.92 -0.78 -21.37
C GLY A 47 19.27 -1.42 -21.10
N GLU A 48 20.29 -0.64 -20.74
CA GLU A 48 21.60 -1.18 -20.33
C GLU A 48 21.49 -2.09 -19.11
N LEU A 49 20.70 -1.71 -18.11
CA LEU A 49 20.42 -2.56 -16.96
C LEU A 49 19.76 -3.89 -17.38
N ASN A 50 18.78 -3.83 -18.28
CA ASN A 50 18.12 -5.04 -18.80
C ASN A 50 19.11 -5.97 -19.52
N GLN A 51 20.04 -5.42 -20.30
CA GLN A 51 21.07 -6.21 -20.99
C GLN A 51 21.99 -6.95 -20.00
N HIS A 52 22.47 -6.26 -18.97
CA HIS A 52 23.29 -6.89 -17.93
C HIS A 52 22.53 -7.95 -17.14
N LEU A 53 21.25 -7.69 -16.81
CA LEU A 53 20.39 -8.68 -16.14
C LEU A 53 20.16 -9.91 -17.02
N GLN A 54 19.95 -9.72 -18.32
CA GLN A 54 19.76 -10.83 -19.26
C GLN A 54 21.01 -11.70 -19.40
N ALA A 55 22.21 -11.09 -19.37
CA ALA A 55 23.47 -11.84 -19.36
C ALA A 55 23.59 -12.74 -18.11
N LEU A 56 23.26 -12.21 -16.92
CA LEU A 56 23.30 -12.95 -15.65
C LEU A 56 22.30 -14.13 -15.61
N GLU A 57 21.19 -14.03 -16.34
CA GLU A 57 20.20 -15.12 -16.45
C GLU A 57 20.72 -16.31 -17.26
N GLY A 58 21.57 -16.08 -18.26
CA GLY A 58 22.03 -17.12 -19.20
C GLY A 58 23.02 -18.12 -18.61
N GLU A 59 23.63 -17.80 -17.47
CA GLU A 59 24.72 -18.59 -16.89
C GLU A 59 24.25 -19.77 -16.02
N GLU A 60 23.01 -19.74 -15.48
CA GLU A 60 22.57 -20.70 -14.47
C GLU A 60 21.06 -21.04 -14.51
N THR A 61 20.68 -22.15 -13.86
CA THR A 61 19.28 -22.63 -13.80
C THR A 61 18.36 -21.82 -12.89
N ASP A 62 18.90 -20.92 -12.05
CA ASP A 62 18.15 -20.09 -11.10
C ASP A 62 17.57 -18.80 -11.72
N TYR A 63 17.45 -18.72 -13.05
CA TYR A 63 16.97 -17.52 -13.78
C TYR A 63 15.65 -16.93 -13.25
N ARG A 64 14.69 -17.76 -12.82
CA ARG A 64 13.41 -17.28 -12.25
C ARG A 64 13.59 -16.54 -10.93
N ILE A 65 14.55 -16.97 -10.10
CA ILE A 65 14.87 -16.32 -8.84
C ILE A 65 15.52 -14.96 -9.14
N LYS A 66 16.54 -14.95 -10.01
CA LYS A 66 17.24 -13.73 -10.45
C LYS A 66 16.25 -12.69 -11.01
N ARG A 67 15.34 -13.12 -11.91
CA ARG A 67 14.24 -12.27 -12.43
C ARG A 67 13.35 -11.71 -11.34
N GLY A 68 12.94 -12.53 -10.37
CA GLY A 68 12.09 -12.09 -9.28
C GLY A 68 12.79 -11.08 -8.36
N LEU A 69 14.06 -11.29 -8.04
CA LEU A 69 14.86 -10.35 -7.25
C LEU A 69 15.05 -9.02 -8.00
N ALA A 70 15.41 -9.06 -9.28
CA ALA A 70 15.57 -7.88 -10.12
C ALA A 70 14.25 -7.10 -10.25
N HIS A 71 13.13 -7.79 -10.40
CA HIS A 71 11.80 -7.15 -10.42
C HIS A 71 11.52 -6.42 -9.10
N LEU A 72 11.87 -6.99 -7.94
CA LEU A 72 11.66 -6.34 -6.65
C LEU A 72 12.57 -5.13 -6.46
N LEU A 73 13.84 -5.21 -6.86
CA LEU A 73 14.75 -4.06 -6.85
C LEU A 73 14.22 -2.91 -7.71
N ARG A 74 13.77 -3.23 -8.93
CA ARG A 74 13.16 -2.25 -9.85
C ARG A 74 11.90 -1.59 -9.28
N ALA A 75 11.02 -2.37 -8.66
CA ALA A 75 9.71 -1.89 -8.23
C ALA A 75 9.68 -1.25 -6.84
N ASN A 76 10.65 -1.58 -5.96
CA ASN A 76 10.61 -1.17 -4.56
C ASN A 76 11.82 -0.34 -4.10
N PHE A 77 12.92 -0.35 -4.85
CA PHE A 77 14.19 0.27 -4.43
C PHE A 77 14.79 1.22 -5.47
N SER A 78 14.14 1.39 -6.62
CA SER A 78 14.67 2.13 -7.76
C SER A 78 13.70 3.22 -8.20
N THR A 79 14.22 4.40 -8.55
CA THR A 79 13.47 5.48 -9.20
C THR A 79 14.03 5.67 -10.61
N PHE A 80 13.15 5.52 -11.61
CA PHE A 80 13.48 5.71 -13.01
C PHE A 80 12.78 6.96 -13.54
N GLU A 81 13.57 7.89 -14.07
CA GLU A 81 13.06 9.18 -14.52
C GLU A 81 13.35 9.41 -16.01
N VAL A 82 12.48 10.21 -16.62
CA VAL A 82 12.67 10.71 -17.98
C VAL A 82 13.59 11.92 -17.87
N VAL A 83 14.83 11.79 -18.34
CA VAL A 83 15.82 12.88 -18.31
C VAL A 83 15.90 13.49 -19.70
N SER A 84 15.31 14.67 -19.86
CA SER A 84 15.27 15.41 -21.13
C SER A 84 15.18 16.92 -20.87
N PRO A 85 15.80 17.79 -21.70
CA PRO A 85 15.72 19.25 -21.53
C PRO A 85 14.31 19.83 -21.66
N LEU A 86 13.45 19.14 -22.42
CA LEU A 86 12.02 19.42 -22.57
C LEU A 86 11.24 18.10 -22.50
N GLU A 87 9.93 18.19 -22.31
CA GLU A 87 9.04 17.04 -22.50
C GLU A 87 9.32 16.37 -23.87
N PRO A 88 9.64 15.06 -23.93
CA PRO A 88 10.14 14.42 -25.15
C PRO A 88 9.27 14.62 -26.39
N GLN A 89 7.95 14.73 -26.22
CA GLN A 89 7.03 15.04 -27.31
C GLN A 89 7.29 16.43 -27.92
N GLN A 90 7.46 17.46 -27.10
CA GLN A 90 7.75 18.83 -27.53
C GLN A 90 9.16 18.92 -28.14
N LEU A 91 10.12 18.20 -27.56
CA LEU A 91 11.48 18.12 -28.08
C LEU A 91 11.49 17.52 -29.51
N ARG A 92 10.75 16.42 -29.72
CA ARG A 92 10.60 15.80 -31.05
C ARG A 92 9.96 16.76 -32.05
N GLU A 93 8.91 17.46 -31.66
CA GLU A 93 8.23 18.44 -32.52
C GLU A 93 9.21 19.52 -33.00
N ARG A 94 9.99 20.11 -32.11
CA ARG A 94 10.96 21.15 -32.46
C ARG A 94 12.10 20.63 -33.34
N VAL A 95 12.72 19.53 -32.94
CA VAL A 95 13.84 18.94 -33.69
C VAL A 95 13.39 18.57 -35.11
N PHE A 96 12.22 17.95 -35.26
CA PHE A 96 11.73 17.52 -36.57
C PHE A 96 11.20 18.68 -37.42
N ALA A 97 10.65 19.74 -36.81
CA ALA A 97 10.27 20.96 -37.54
C ALA A 97 11.48 21.67 -38.18
N ILE A 98 12.63 21.67 -37.50
CA ILE A 98 13.88 22.23 -38.04
C ILE A 98 14.50 21.26 -39.06
N ALA A 99 14.53 19.96 -38.75
CA ALA A 99 15.05 18.95 -39.68
C ALA A 99 14.32 18.99 -41.03
N ALA A 100 13.00 19.19 -41.04
CA ALA A 100 12.17 19.27 -42.23
C ALA A 100 12.52 20.42 -43.19
N GLN A 101 13.26 21.43 -42.73
CA GLN A 101 13.70 22.57 -43.55
C GLN A 101 15.00 22.28 -44.30
N THR A 102 15.64 21.13 -44.03
CA THR A 102 16.96 20.77 -44.56
C THR A 102 16.92 19.46 -45.36
N VAL A 103 17.90 19.28 -46.25
CA VAL A 103 18.04 18.02 -47.01
C VAL A 103 18.48 16.91 -46.05
N PRO A 104 17.87 15.70 -46.08
CA PRO A 104 18.18 14.63 -45.13
C PRO A 104 19.53 13.96 -45.41
N LEU A 105 20.61 14.59 -44.97
CA LEU A 105 21.98 14.07 -44.98
C LEU A 105 22.47 13.80 -43.53
N PRO A 106 23.45 12.91 -43.31
CA PRO A 106 24.01 12.68 -41.97
C PRO A 106 24.62 13.95 -41.34
N GLN A 107 25.27 14.79 -42.15
CA GLN A 107 25.91 16.03 -41.71
C GLN A 107 24.89 17.06 -41.22
N THR A 108 23.74 17.17 -41.91
CA THR A 108 22.65 18.08 -41.53
C THR A 108 21.96 17.67 -40.23
N ALA A 109 22.01 16.39 -39.84
CA ALA A 109 21.44 15.95 -38.56
C ALA A 109 22.21 16.55 -37.36
N THR A 110 23.54 16.54 -37.42
CA THR A 110 24.38 17.15 -36.38
C THR A 110 24.13 18.66 -36.30
N THR A 111 24.13 19.37 -37.43
CA THR A 111 23.85 20.81 -37.47
C THR A 111 22.44 21.14 -36.98
N THR A 112 21.46 20.29 -37.24
CA THR A 112 20.09 20.45 -36.72
C THR A 112 20.07 20.39 -35.20
N LEU A 113 20.73 19.38 -34.60
CA LEU A 113 20.81 19.24 -33.14
C LEU A 113 21.57 20.40 -32.49
N GLU A 114 22.68 20.86 -33.09
CA GLU A 114 23.42 22.04 -32.63
C GLU A 114 22.54 23.30 -32.65
N THR A 115 21.80 23.52 -33.73
CA THR A 115 20.89 24.67 -33.86
C THR A 115 19.77 24.63 -32.80
N VAL A 116 19.14 23.47 -32.61
CA VAL A 116 18.09 23.30 -31.59
C VAL A 116 18.68 23.49 -30.19
N ALA A 117 19.88 22.95 -29.93
CA ALA A 117 20.56 23.07 -28.65
C ALA A 117 20.84 24.53 -28.30
N GLN A 118 21.33 25.31 -29.27
CA GLN A 118 21.54 26.74 -29.09
C GLN A 118 20.23 27.49 -28.81
N GLN A 119 19.19 27.26 -29.61
CA GLN A 119 17.88 27.91 -29.42
C GLN A 119 17.28 27.59 -28.04
N LEU A 120 17.34 26.33 -27.62
CA LEU A 120 16.87 25.92 -26.30
C LEU A 120 17.72 26.50 -25.17
N SER A 121 19.03 26.62 -25.38
CA SER A 121 19.93 27.19 -24.38
C SER A 121 19.60 28.65 -24.11
N GLU A 122 19.33 29.41 -25.17
CA GLU A 122 18.93 30.82 -25.09
C GLU A 122 17.54 30.98 -24.44
N GLU A 123 16.56 30.13 -24.81
CA GLU A 123 15.19 30.20 -24.27
C GLU A 123 15.09 29.82 -22.80
N LEU A 124 15.80 28.75 -22.39
CA LEU A 124 15.73 28.21 -21.04
C LEU A 124 16.77 28.84 -20.09
N GLY A 125 17.69 29.66 -20.62
CA GLY A 125 18.75 30.30 -19.83
C GLY A 125 19.77 29.33 -19.22
N GLN A 126 19.92 28.14 -19.81
CA GLN A 126 20.80 27.07 -19.33
C GLN A 126 21.51 26.42 -20.53
N GLU A 127 22.78 26.02 -20.38
CA GLU A 127 23.51 25.36 -21.47
C GLU A 127 22.94 23.96 -21.74
N ILE A 128 22.49 23.73 -22.97
CA ILE A 128 21.97 22.45 -23.44
C ILE A 128 22.89 21.91 -24.52
N LEU A 129 23.37 20.69 -24.33
CA LEU A 129 24.28 20.04 -25.26
C LEU A 129 23.52 19.24 -26.32
N PRO A 130 24.02 19.14 -27.57
CA PRO A 130 23.40 18.30 -28.60
C PRO A 130 23.24 16.83 -28.20
N SER A 131 24.17 16.31 -27.39
CA SER A 131 24.10 14.95 -26.84
C SER A 131 22.89 14.75 -25.91
N GLN A 132 22.52 15.76 -25.13
CA GLN A 132 21.34 15.73 -24.25
C GLN A 132 20.04 15.75 -25.05
N LEU A 133 20.02 16.45 -26.19
CA LEU A 133 18.87 16.38 -27.11
C LEU A 133 18.76 15.00 -27.73
N GLN A 134 19.87 14.42 -28.17
CA GLN A 134 19.89 13.10 -28.79
C GLN A 134 19.35 12.02 -27.83
N SER A 135 19.75 12.04 -26.56
CA SER A 135 19.18 11.15 -25.55
C SER A 135 17.73 11.52 -25.18
N GLY A 136 17.41 12.81 -25.16
CA GLY A 136 16.11 13.35 -24.76
C GLY A 136 14.96 13.01 -25.72
N LEU A 137 15.23 12.88 -27.02
CA LEU A 137 14.22 12.66 -28.07
C LEU A 137 13.27 11.49 -27.75
N TYR A 138 13.81 10.42 -27.17
CA TYR A 138 13.08 9.20 -26.84
C TYR A 138 13.26 8.79 -25.38
N ALA A 139 13.57 9.74 -24.49
CA ALA A 139 13.74 9.47 -23.06
C ALA A 139 12.45 9.00 -22.38
N ASP A 140 11.28 9.22 -23.01
CA ASP A 140 9.96 8.74 -22.58
C ASP A 140 9.78 7.21 -22.71
N LEU A 141 10.53 6.58 -23.63
CA LEU A 141 10.54 5.13 -23.78
C LEU A 141 11.09 4.45 -22.52
N VAL A 142 10.44 3.35 -22.11
CA VAL A 142 10.78 2.65 -20.85
C VAL A 142 12.26 2.26 -20.79
N GLU A 143 12.85 1.81 -21.91
CA GLU A 143 14.25 1.41 -21.96
C GLU A 143 15.24 2.59 -21.81
N ASN A 144 14.83 3.80 -22.16
CA ASN A 144 15.70 4.98 -22.12
C ASN A 144 15.60 5.76 -20.81
N ARG A 145 14.69 5.38 -19.91
CA ARG A 145 14.59 6.00 -18.60
C ARG A 145 15.87 5.76 -17.81
N ILE A 146 16.32 6.77 -17.07
CA ILE A 146 17.56 6.72 -16.31
C ILE A 146 17.26 6.28 -14.87
N LEU A 147 18.07 5.36 -14.34
CA LEU A 147 18.05 5.02 -12.92
C LEU A 147 18.68 6.16 -12.11
N THR A 148 17.87 7.09 -11.60
CA THR A 148 18.37 8.28 -10.88
C THR A 148 18.64 8.00 -9.41
N GLN A 149 17.79 7.20 -8.77
CA GLN A 149 17.93 6.82 -7.38
C GLN A 149 17.87 5.29 -7.21
N PHE A 150 18.77 4.76 -6.39
CA PHE A 150 18.74 3.37 -5.96
C PHE A 150 18.99 3.25 -4.45
N GLU A 151 17.97 2.87 -3.70
CA GLU A 151 18.05 2.59 -2.26
C GLU A 151 18.58 1.17 -2.06
N THR A 152 19.89 1.03 -1.87
CA THR A 152 20.54 -0.29 -1.80
C THR A 152 20.04 -1.08 -0.57
N PRO A 153 19.29 -2.20 -0.75
CA PRO A 153 18.94 -3.06 0.37
C PRO A 153 20.08 -4.00 0.74
N THR A 154 20.04 -4.56 1.95
CA THR A 154 20.88 -5.72 2.27
C THR A 154 20.36 -6.97 1.52
N PRO A 155 21.21 -7.97 1.22
CA PRO A 155 20.77 -9.23 0.64
C PRO A 155 19.65 -9.90 1.44
N ASP A 156 19.74 -9.88 2.78
CA ASP A 156 18.74 -10.47 3.68
C ASP A 156 17.39 -9.74 3.56
N THR A 157 17.39 -8.40 3.53
CA THR A 157 16.18 -7.60 3.31
C THR A 157 15.51 -7.95 1.98
N LEU A 158 16.29 -8.11 0.91
CA LEU A 158 15.77 -8.48 -0.41
C LEU A 158 15.18 -9.89 -0.42
N LEU A 159 15.84 -10.86 0.23
CA LEU A 159 15.34 -12.24 0.35
C LEU A 159 14.06 -12.32 1.19
N HIS A 160 13.97 -11.58 2.29
CA HIS A 160 12.74 -11.45 3.06
C HIS A 160 11.61 -10.86 2.21
N ARG A 161 11.90 -9.81 1.44
CA ARG A 161 10.94 -9.18 0.51
C ARG A 161 10.48 -10.15 -0.58
N TYR A 162 11.38 -10.99 -1.09
CA TYR A 162 11.09 -12.04 -2.06
C TYR A 162 10.14 -13.10 -1.48
N ASN A 163 10.48 -13.64 -0.30
CA ASN A 163 9.66 -14.65 0.37
C ASN A 163 8.26 -14.15 0.69
N LEU A 164 8.14 -12.92 1.18
CA LEU A 164 6.85 -12.28 1.39
C LEU A 164 6.09 -12.10 0.06
N SER A 165 6.76 -11.65 -0.99
CA SER A 165 6.12 -11.46 -2.30
C SER A 165 5.64 -12.78 -2.95
N GLN A 166 6.34 -13.90 -2.71
CA GLN A 166 5.89 -15.22 -3.15
C GLN A 166 4.60 -15.64 -2.45
N VAL A 167 4.51 -15.40 -1.14
CA VAL A 167 3.29 -15.67 -0.35
C VAL A 167 2.15 -14.74 -0.77
N GLN A 168 2.41 -13.44 -0.94
CA GLN A 168 1.43 -12.46 -1.43
C GLN A 168 0.82 -12.89 -2.78
N GLY A 169 1.65 -13.45 -3.67
CA GLY A 169 1.20 -13.94 -4.97
C GLY A 169 0.17 -15.07 -4.95
N ILE A 170 0.15 -15.88 -3.88
CA ILE A 170 -0.85 -16.95 -3.71
C ILE A 170 -2.26 -16.36 -3.63
N PHE A 171 -2.39 -15.20 -2.99
CA PHE A 171 -3.67 -14.53 -2.75
C PHE A 171 -4.30 -13.90 -3.99
N TYR A 172 -3.57 -13.81 -5.11
CA TYR A 172 -4.14 -13.33 -6.38
C TYR A 172 -5.28 -14.23 -6.88
N LYS A 173 -5.30 -15.49 -6.43
CA LYS A 173 -6.31 -16.50 -6.75
C LYS A 173 -7.19 -16.86 -5.55
N ALA A 174 -7.11 -16.11 -4.45
CA ALA A 174 -7.93 -16.37 -3.28
C ALA A 174 -9.39 -15.97 -3.52
N ASN A 175 -10.28 -16.89 -3.17
CA ASN A 175 -11.73 -16.70 -3.24
C ASN A 175 -12.32 -16.40 -1.86
N HIS A 176 -11.84 -17.08 -0.83
CA HIS A 176 -12.33 -16.90 0.53
C HIS A 176 -11.14 -16.97 1.48
N ILE A 177 -11.08 -16.08 2.46
CA ILE A 177 -10.02 -16.04 3.45
C ILE A 177 -10.63 -15.87 4.82
N GLN A 178 -10.18 -16.72 5.74
CA GLN A 178 -10.50 -16.61 7.15
C GLN A 178 -9.20 -16.37 7.92
N ILE A 179 -9.14 -15.25 8.63
CA ILE A 179 -8.07 -14.91 9.55
C ILE A 179 -8.62 -15.02 10.97
N THR A 180 -8.05 -15.90 11.77
CA THR A 180 -8.31 -15.98 13.20
C THR A 180 -7.18 -15.28 13.92
N ALA A 181 -7.42 -14.04 14.33
CA ALA A 181 -6.49 -13.28 15.16
C ALA A 181 -6.83 -13.54 16.63
N HIS A 182 -6.11 -14.48 17.27
CA HIS A 182 -6.25 -14.82 18.69
C HIS A 182 -5.98 -13.60 19.58
N ARG A 183 -6.11 -13.71 20.91
CA ARG A 183 -5.84 -12.60 21.85
C ARG A 183 -4.47 -11.94 21.61
N ASN A 184 -4.49 -10.66 21.22
CA ASN A 184 -3.35 -9.78 20.95
C ASN A 184 -3.53 -8.44 21.65
N ASP A 185 -2.53 -7.56 21.55
CA ASP A 185 -2.62 -6.18 22.00
C ASP A 185 -3.66 -5.38 21.16
N PRO A 186 -4.49 -4.51 21.77
CA PRO A 186 -5.46 -3.67 21.05
C PRO A 186 -4.85 -2.84 19.91
N GLY A 187 -3.62 -2.37 20.04
CA GLY A 187 -2.90 -1.62 19.02
C GLY A 187 -2.66 -2.44 17.74
N GLU A 188 -2.35 -3.73 17.88
CA GLU A 188 -2.12 -4.65 16.75
C GLU A 188 -3.41 -4.88 15.94
N TYR A 189 -4.54 -5.09 16.62
CA TYR A 189 -5.83 -5.22 15.95
C TYR A 189 -6.24 -3.93 15.25
N LYS A 190 -6.04 -2.76 15.91
CA LYS A 190 -6.33 -1.45 15.33
C LYS A 190 -5.54 -1.25 14.04
N LEU A 191 -4.26 -1.64 14.03
CA LEU A 191 -3.40 -1.62 12.85
C LEU A 191 -3.97 -2.51 11.73
N LEU A 192 -4.27 -3.78 12.03
CA LEU A 192 -4.82 -4.73 11.07
C LEU A 192 -6.14 -4.22 10.44
N PHE A 193 -7.08 -3.78 11.27
CA PHE A 193 -8.37 -3.30 10.80
C PHE A 193 -8.28 -1.97 10.02
N ARG A 194 -7.30 -1.13 10.35
CA ARG A 194 -7.01 0.08 9.56
C ARG A 194 -6.56 -0.30 8.16
N TYR A 195 -5.68 -1.28 8.02
CA TYR A 195 -5.26 -1.78 6.70
C TYR A 195 -6.40 -2.48 5.93
N LEU A 196 -7.27 -3.24 6.61
CA LEU A 196 -8.49 -3.77 5.98
C LEU A 196 -9.33 -2.67 5.35
N LYS A 197 -9.56 -1.57 6.08
CA LYS A 197 -10.31 -0.41 5.60
C LYS A 197 -9.56 0.33 4.48
N LEU A 198 -8.24 0.52 4.62
CA LEU A 198 -7.40 1.21 3.64
C LEU A 198 -7.43 0.53 2.27
N PHE A 199 -7.41 -0.81 2.25
CA PHE A 199 -7.49 -1.58 1.01
C PHE A 199 -8.92 -1.83 0.53
N GLY A 200 -9.94 -1.28 1.22
CA GLY A 200 -11.34 -1.39 0.80
C GLY A 200 -11.88 -2.82 0.82
N LEU A 201 -11.33 -3.69 1.67
CA LEU A 201 -11.72 -5.09 1.72
C LEU A 201 -13.09 -5.25 2.39
N MET A 202 -13.94 -6.08 1.79
CA MET A 202 -15.23 -6.48 2.34
C MET A 202 -14.98 -7.60 3.35
N ALA A 203 -14.76 -7.20 4.59
CA ALA A 203 -14.52 -8.10 5.70
C ALA A 203 -15.71 -8.12 6.66
N TYR A 204 -16.08 -9.32 7.07
CA TYR A 204 -16.99 -9.59 8.17
C TYR A 204 -16.14 -9.94 9.39
N ILE A 205 -16.37 -9.25 10.51
CA ILE A 205 -15.52 -9.36 11.71
C ILE A 205 -16.39 -9.75 12.89
N GLU A 206 -16.00 -10.81 13.58
CA GLU A 206 -16.67 -11.34 14.78
C GLU A 206 -15.65 -11.54 15.90
N GLY A 207 -16.12 -11.47 17.15
CA GLY A 207 -15.29 -11.64 18.34
C GLY A 207 -15.08 -10.36 19.12
N ASP A 208 -14.16 -10.41 20.07
CA ASP A 208 -13.88 -9.34 21.02
C ASP A 208 -12.38 -9.29 21.36
N ALA A 209 -11.96 -8.24 22.08
CA ALA A 209 -10.55 -8.06 22.42
C ALA A 209 -10.01 -9.10 23.42
N ASP A 210 -10.88 -9.76 24.20
CA ASP A 210 -10.48 -10.72 25.23
C ASP A 210 -10.22 -12.11 24.63
N HIS A 211 -11.04 -12.53 23.67
CA HIS A 211 -10.94 -13.83 22.99
C HIS A 211 -10.21 -13.76 21.65
N GLY A 212 -10.20 -12.59 21.02
CA GLY A 212 -9.69 -12.35 19.68
C GLY A 212 -10.80 -12.24 18.63
N PHE A 213 -10.38 -11.96 17.39
CA PHE A 213 -11.28 -11.70 16.28
C PHE A 213 -11.15 -12.75 15.18
N THR A 214 -12.28 -13.18 14.64
CA THR A 214 -12.38 -13.89 13.37
C THR A 214 -12.74 -12.89 12.29
N ILE A 215 -11.90 -12.81 11.27
CA ILE A 215 -12.06 -11.90 10.13
C ILE A 215 -12.26 -12.78 8.90
N THR A 216 -13.43 -12.69 8.31
CA THR A 216 -13.78 -13.38 7.08
C THR A 216 -13.77 -12.39 5.94
N ILE A 217 -12.96 -12.65 4.92
CA ILE A 217 -12.83 -11.81 3.72
C ILE A 217 -13.29 -12.64 2.53
N ASP A 218 -14.45 -12.29 2.01
CA ASP A 218 -14.94 -12.88 0.77
C ASP A 218 -14.33 -12.14 -0.43
N GLY A 219 -13.81 -12.91 -1.37
CA GLY A 219 -13.37 -12.45 -2.67
C GLY A 219 -14.55 -12.05 -3.56
N PRO A 220 -14.33 -11.25 -4.61
CA PRO A 220 -15.40 -10.84 -5.52
C PRO A 220 -15.95 -12.02 -6.30
N ALA A 221 -15.18 -13.12 -6.39
CA ALA A 221 -15.60 -14.38 -7.00
C ALA A 221 -16.80 -15.03 -6.28
N SER A 222 -17.06 -14.68 -5.01
CA SER A 222 -18.24 -15.17 -4.27
C SER A 222 -19.55 -14.48 -4.66
N LEU A 223 -19.51 -13.31 -5.33
CA LEU A 223 -20.70 -12.54 -5.74
C LEU A 223 -20.72 -12.19 -7.25
N PHE A 224 -19.57 -12.21 -7.93
CA PHE A 224 -19.38 -11.81 -9.34
C PHE A 224 -18.29 -12.64 -10.02
N LYS A 225 -17.96 -12.34 -11.29
CA LYS A 225 -16.83 -12.99 -11.99
C LYS A 225 -15.52 -12.76 -11.23
N PRO A 226 -14.61 -13.76 -11.16
CA PRO A 226 -13.31 -13.60 -10.50
C PRO A 226 -12.56 -12.40 -11.06
N SER A 227 -12.21 -11.43 -10.19
CA SER A 227 -11.37 -10.30 -10.57
C SER A 227 -10.04 -10.37 -9.85
N THR A 228 -8.95 -10.30 -10.61
CA THR A 228 -7.58 -10.32 -10.08
C THR A 228 -7.26 -9.11 -9.21
N ARG A 229 -7.99 -8.00 -9.41
CA ARG A 229 -7.79 -6.73 -8.69
C ARG A 229 -8.00 -6.88 -7.18
N TYR A 230 -9.07 -7.55 -6.76
CA TYR A 230 -9.33 -7.72 -5.33
C TYR A 230 -8.37 -8.72 -4.68
N GLY A 231 -7.93 -9.75 -5.40
CA GLY A 231 -6.87 -10.65 -4.94
C GLY A 231 -5.55 -9.90 -4.68
N LEU A 232 -5.24 -8.86 -5.47
CA LEU A 232 -4.11 -7.96 -5.19
C LEU A 232 -4.33 -7.14 -3.91
N ASP A 233 -5.54 -6.65 -3.66
CA ASP A 233 -5.84 -5.87 -2.46
C ASP A 233 -5.77 -6.73 -1.19
N ILE A 234 -6.24 -7.98 -1.25
CA ILE A 234 -5.98 -8.99 -0.22
C ILE A 234 -4.48 -9.19 -0.01
N ALA A 235 -3.71 -9.36 -1.08
CA ALA A 235 -2.27 -9.58 -0.98
C ALA A 235 -1.55 -8.42 -0.27
N LYS A 236 -2.04 -7.18 -0.40
CA LYS A 236 -1.53 -6.00 0.32
C LYS A 236 -1.82 -6.03 1.83
N LEU A 237 -2.81 -6.81 2.29
CA LEU A 237 -3.11 -6.98 3.72
C LEU A 237 -2.07 -7.83 4.44
N ILE A 238 -1.46 -8.82 3.76
CA ILE A 238 -0.56 -9.80 4.40
C ILE A 238 0.59 -9.16 5.18
N PRO A 239 1.32 -8.15 4.67
CA PRO A 239 2.35 -7.45 5.45
C PRO A 239 1.80 -6.82 6.73
N ALA A 240 0.57 -6.29 6.71
CA ALA A 240 -0.07 -5.74 7.90
C ALA A 240 -0.40 -6.83 8.94
N LEU A 241 -0.83 -8.01 8.48
CA LEU A 241 -1.09 -9.16 9.35
C LEU A 241 0.17 -9.62 10.09
N LEU A 242 1.35 -9.47 9.49
CA LEU A 242 2.63 -9.81 10.13
C LEU A 242 3.00 -8.91 11.33
N HIS A 243 2.30 -7.80 11.54
CA HIS A 243 2.45 -6.99 12.75
C HIS A 243 1.61 -7.50 13.92
N VAL A 244 0.74 -8.48 13.69
CA VAL A 244 -0.06 -9.13 14.73
C VAL A 244 0.68 -10.36 15.24
N THR A 245 0.78 -10.53 16.55
CA THR A 245 1.66 -11.55 17.15
C THR A 245 1.07 -12.96 17.10
N LYS A 246 -0.25 -13.12 17.27
CA LYS A 246 -0.92 -14.43 17.30
C LYS A 246 -2.07 -14.48 16.32
N TRP A 247 -1.88 -15.21 15.22
CA TRP A 247 -2.92 -15.40 14.21
C TRP A 247 -2.73 -16.71 13.44
N SER A 248 -3.83 -17.17 12.88
CA SER A 248 -3.86 -18.20 11.84
C SER A 248 -4.70 -17.73 10.66
N LEU A 249 -4.29 -18.09 9.46
CA LEU A 249 -4.94 -17.73 8.21
C LEU A 249 -5.18 -19.02 7.43
N LYS A 250 -6.40 -19.14 6.90
CA LYS A 250 -6.78 -20.15 5.91
C LYS A 250 -7.35 -19.44 4.69
N ALA A 251 -6.90 -19.84 3.50
CA ALA A 251 -7.37 -19.31 2.24
C ALA A 251 -7.83 -20.44 1.33
N GLU A 252 -9.01 -20.27 0.77
CA GLU A 252 -9.53 -21.06 -0.35
C GLU A 252 -9.12 -20.39 -1.66
N LEU A 253 -8.52 -21.17 -2.55
CA LEU A 253 -7.97 -20.72 -3.82
C LEU A 253 -8.70 -21.40 -4.97
N LEU A 254 -9.11 -20.61 -5.97
CA LEU A 254 -9.67 -21.15 -7.21
C LEU A 254 -8.61 -21.16 -8.29
N ILE A 255 -8.12 -22.36 -8.63
CA ILE A 255 -7.06 -22.55 -9.61
C ILE A 255 -7.63 -23.29 -10.82
N ARG A 256 -7.55 -22.67 -12.00
CA ARG A 256 -7.88 -23.31 -13.26
C ARG A 256 -6.79 -24.32 -13.62
N ASP A 257 -7.19 -25.57 -13.75
CA ASP A 257 -6.34 -26.62 -14.27
C ASP A 257 -6.19 -26.45 -15.78
N GLN A 258 -4.96 -26.36 -16.27
CA GLN A 258 -4.68 -26.15 -17.69
C GLN A 258 -4.96 -27.40 -18.53
N TYR A 259 -4.91 -28.59 -17.92
CA TYR A 259 -5.13 -29.86 -18.63
C TYR A 259 -6.62 -30.18 -18.75
N SER A 260 -7.36 -30.12 -17.65
CA SER A 260 -8.80 -30.44 -17.65
C SER A 260 -9.69 -29.24 -17.98
N ASN A 261 -9.13 -28.03 -18.03
CA ASN A 261 -9.85 -26.77 -18.21
C ASN A 261 -10.94 -26.50 -17.14
N THR A 262 -10.88 -27.22 -16.02
CA THR A 262 -11.81 -27.09 -14.89
C THR A 262 -11.19 -26.27 -13.77
N THR A 263 -12.01 -25.54 -13.03
CA THR A 263 -11.58 -24.84 -11.82
C THR A 263 -11.57 -25.84 -10.67
N LYS A 264 -10.44 -25.95 -9.99
CA LYS A 264 -10.30 -26.78 -8.79
C LYS A 264 -10.06 -25.88 -7.58
N THR A 265 -10.74 -26.22 -6.48
CA THR A 265 -10.50 -25.61 -5.19
C THR A 265 -9.22 -26.15 -4.58
N ARG A 266 -8.41 -25.26 -4.02
CA ARG A 266 -7.16 -25.55 -3.32
C ARG A 266 -7.08 -24.73 -2.05
N TYR A 267 -6.21 -25.13 -1.13
CA TYR A 267 -6.09 -24.49 0.16
C TYR A 267 -4.67 -24.00 0.41
N PHE A 268 -4.57 -22.89 1.12
CA PHE A 268 -3.33 -22.37 1.66
C PHE A 268 -3.55 -21.99 3.12
N SER A 269 -2.65 -22.41 4.00
CA SER A 269 -2.68 -22.05 5.41
C SER A 269 -1.39 -21.38 5.81
N LEU A 270 -1.49 -20.41 6.72
CA LEU A 270 -0.35 -19.69 7.26
C LEU A 270 -0.62 -19.34 8.73
N ASN A 271 0.42 -19.26 9.55
CA ASN A 271 0.32 -18.89 10.96
C ASN A 271 1.39 -17.84 11.33
N SER A 272 1.30 -17.33 12.55
CA SER A 272 2.26 -16.36 13.10
C SER A 272 3.72 -16.82 13.01
N ASP A 273 3.98 -18.13 13.10
CA ASP A 273 5.33 -18.71 13.10
C ASP A 273 5.92 -18.89 11.68
N CYS A 274 5.34 -18.22 10.68
CA CYS A 274 5.74 -18.37 9.29
C CYS A 274 7.13 -17.82 8.95
N GLY A 275 7.78 -17.06 9.84
CA GLY A 275 9.11 -16.48 9.62
C GLY A 275 9.17 -15.45 8.49
N LEU A 276 8.03 -14.92 8.05
CA LEU A 276 7.96 -13.82 7.08
C LEU A 276 8.21 -12.49 7.79
N VAL A 277 8.82 -11.54 7.08
CA VAL A 277 9.14 -10.21 7.61
C VAL A 277 8.35 -9.17 6.85
N SER A 278 7.61 -8.33 7.58
CA SER A 278 6.88 -7.21 6.99
C SER A 278 7.84 -6.15 6.47
N HIS A 279 7.45 -5.52 5.36
CA HIS A 279 8.10 -4.32 4.84
C HIS A 279 7.29 -3.06 5.17
N TYR A 280 6.15 -3.19 5.85
CA TYR A 280 5.42 -2.05 6.37
C TYR A 280 6.11 -1.56 7.64
N PRO A 281 6.20 -0.23 7.83
CA PRO A 281 6.84 0.33 9.02
C PRO A 281 6.07 -0.09 10.28
N PRO A 282 6.76 -0.47 11.37
CA PRO A 282 6.12 -0.67 12.66
C PRO A 282 5.62 0.68 13.19
N GLY A 283 4.34 0.76 13.58
CA GLY A 283 3.72 2.01 14.04
C GLY A 283 2.89 2.75 12.98
N LYS A 284 2.25 3.84 13.41
CA LYS A 284 1.09 4.52 12.79
C LYS A 284 1.08 4.55 11.24
N PRO A 285 0.12 3.88 10.59
CA PRO A 285 -0.27 4.22 9.23
C PRO A 285 -1.16 5.46 9.30
N TYR A 286 -0.72 6.55 8.67
CA TYR A 286 -1.54 7.70 8.24
C TYR A 286 -2.67 8.11 9.21
N ASP A 287 -2.34 8.84 10.28
CA ASP A 287 -3.36 9.64 10.96
C ASP A 287 -3.83 10.74 9.97
N SER A 288 -5.12 11.06 9.97
CA SER A 288 -5.56 12.27 9.26
C SER A 288 -4.87 13.50 9.88
N MET A 289 -4.61 14.54 9.07
CA MET A 289 -4.07 15.80 9.60
C MET A 289 -4.93 16.39 10.75
N ILE A 290 -6.22 16.05 10.78
CA ILE A 290 -7.16 16.49 11.83
C ILE A 290 -6.86 15.77 13.15
N GLU A 291 -6.66 14.44 13.11
CA GLU A 291 -6.32 13.63 14.28
C GLU A 291 -4.99 14.03 14.90
N SER A 292 -3.93 14.21 14.09
CA SER A 292 -2.62 14.64 14.58
C SER A 292 -2.70 16.02 15.23
N SER A 293 -3.32 16.98 14.53
CA SER A 293 -3.51 18.34 15.03
C SER A 293 -4.36 18.38 16.30
N PHE A 294 -5.30 17.45 16.49
CA PHE A 294 -6.11 17.37 17.71
C PHE A 294 -5.29 16.89 18.90
N VAL A 295 -4.46 15.86 18.72
CA VAL A 295 -3.57 15.34 19.76
C VAL A 295 -2.62 16.42 20.26
N ASP A 296 -1.93 17.12 19.34
CA ASP A 296 -0.98 18.18 19.70
C ASP A 296 -1.63 19.29 20.54
N ARG A 297 -2.88 19.64 20.20
CA ARG A 297 -3.66 20.65 20.94
C ARG A 297 -4.20 20.13 22.27
N TRP A 298 -4.51 18.84 22.37
CA TRP A 298 -4.94 18.25 23.63
C TRP A 298 -3.81 18.25 24.65
N THR A 299 -2.60 17.84 24.24
CA THR A 299 -1.41 17.83 25.10
C THR A 299 -1.06 19.22 25.61
N ALA A 300 -1.28 20.27 24.81
CA ALA A 300 -1.04 21.66 25.21
C ALA A 300 -2.06 22.21 26.24
N LEU A 301 -3.22 21.57 26.43
CA LEU A 301 -4.30 22.09 27.26
C LEU A 301 -4.13 21.79 28.76
N ASN A 302 -3.19 20.90 29.13
CA ASN A 302 -2.89 20.46 30.50
C ASN A 302 -4.15 20.18 31.35
N SER A 303 -5.11 19.43 30.80
CA SER A 303 -6.34 19.04 31.49
C SER A 303 -6.18 17.72 32.25
N ASP A 304 -7.01 17.49 33.26
CA ASP A 304 -7.04 16.21 34.00
C ASP A 304 -7.45 15.02 33.12
N TRP A 305 -8.18 15.27 32.03
CA TRP A 305 -8.54 14.26 31.04
C TRP A 305 -7.34 13.83 30.20
N LYS A 306 -7.01 12.54 30.28
CA LYS A 306 -5.97 11.90 29.47
C LYS A 306 -6.55 11.42 28.15
N LEU A 307 -5.90 11.80 27.06
CA LEU A 307 -6.23 11.33 25.71
C LEU A 307 -5.42 10.08 25.39
N GLU A 308 -6.09 8.94 25.35
CA GLU A 308 -5.53 7.65 24.96
C GLU A 308 -5.86 7.36 23.49
N ARG A 309 -4.85 6.87 22.75
CA ARG A 309 -4.98 6.52 21.33
C ARG A 309 -5.40 5.07 21.13
N GLU A 310 -5.09 4.25 22.11
CA GLU A 310 -5.51 2.86 22.17
C GLU A 310 -6.92 2.87 22.76
N VAL A 311 -7.86 2.48 21.92
CA VAL A 311 -9.28 2.56 22.23
C VAL A 311 -9.85 1.17 22.19
N ASP A 312 -10.73 0.87 23.13
CA ASP A 312 -11.47 -0.38 23.14
C ASP A 312 -12.15 -0.58 21.77
N LEU A 313 -11.92 -1.75 21.18
CA LEU A 313 -12.60 -2.17 19.97
C LEU A 313 -14.06 -2.42 20.33
N LEU A 314 -14.98 -1.81 19.59
CA LEU A 314 -16.41 -1.97 19.82
C LEU A 314 -16.95 -3.02 18.85
N PRO A 315 -17.13 -4.28 19.29
CA PRO A 315 -17.72 -5.30 18.44
C PRO A 315 -19.18 -4.93 18.16
N ILE A 316 -19.56 -5.03 16.89
CA ILE A 316 -20.94 -4.86 16.42
C ILE A 316 -21.26 -6.04 15.50
N PRO A 317 -22.55 -6.37 15.28
CA PRO A 317 -22.90 -7.48 14.40
C PRO A 317 -22.24 -7.36 13.02
N GLY A 318 -21.31 -8.28 12.73
CA GLY A 318 -20.58 -8.38 11.48
C GLY A 318 -19.49 -7.34 11.22
N SER A 319 -19.13 -6.53 12.20
CA SER A 319 -18.06 -5.54 12.04
C SER A 319 -17.46 -5.13 13.38
N VAL A 320 -16.44 -4.28 13.32
CA VAL A 320 -15.87 -3.65 14.51
C VAL A 320 -15.84 -2.14 14.28
N MET A 321 -16.45 -1.40 15.20
CA MET A 321 -16.26 0.04 15.28
C MET A 321 -14.97 0.31 16.07
N ILE A 322 -14.15 1.18 15.51
CA ILE A 322 -12.86 1.56 16.07
C ILE A 322 -12.93 3.06 16.24
N PRO A 323 -13.13 3.56 17.48
CA PRO A 323 -13.06 4.97 17.74
C PRO A 323 -11.61 5.47 17.62
N ASP A 324 -11.46 6.76 17.34
CA ASP A 324 -10.14 7.37 17.13
C ASP A 324 -9.39 7.51 18.46
N PHE A 325 -10.09 7.96 19.51
CA PHE A 325 -9.52 8.23 20.84
C PHE A 325 -10.41 7.76 21.98
N ARG A 326 -9.80 7.57 23.15
CA ARG A 326 -10.44 7.40 24.45
C ARG A 326 -10.02 8.56 25.35
N LEU A 327 -10.97 9.11 26.08
CA LEU A 327 -10.77 10.19 27.03
C LEU A 327 -11.03 9.62 28.42
N VAL A 328 -9.98 9.56 29.24
CA VAL A 328 -10.03 8.97 30.59
C VAL A 328 -9.77 10.05 31.63
N HIS A 329 -10.67 10.14 32.60
CA HIS A 329 -10.52 11.05 33.73
C HIS A 329 -10.05 10.28 34.98
N PRO A 330 -9.25 10.89 35.89
CA PRO A 330 -8.77 10.23 37.10
C PRO A 330 -9.87 9.73 38.06
N ASP A 331 -11.09 10.25 37.97
CA ASP A 331 -12.25 9.80 38.76
C ASP A 331 -12.90 8.51 38.24
N GLY A 332 -12.39 7.95 37.14
CA GLY A 332 -12.89 6.72 36.52
C GLY A 332 -13.87 6.92 35.36
N ARG A 333 -14.24 8.16 35.01
CA ARG A 333 -15.03 8.43 33.80
C ARG A 333 -14.21 8.15 32.54
N SER A 334 -14.85 7.51 31.55
CA SER A 334 -14.23 7.18 30.26
C SER A 334 -15.20 7.40 29.11
N PHE A 335 -14.80 8.22 28.15
CA PHE A 335 -15.54 8.49 26.91
C PHE A 335 -14.76 8.08 25.68
N LEU A 336 -15.46 7.66 24.64
CA LEU A 336 -14.91 7.32 23.33
C LEU A 336 -15.15 8.48 22.39
N LEU A 337 -14.13 8.88 21.63
CA LEU A 337 -14.22 9.98 20.68
C LEU A 337 -13.91 9.47 19.27
N GLU A 338 -14.81 9.79 18.35
CA GLU A 338 -14.68 9.51 16.93
C GLU A 338 -14.78 10.81 16.12
N ILE A 339 -13.84 11.04 15.20
CA ILE A 339 -13.77 12.24 14.38
C ILE A 339 -14.22 11.92 12.94
N VAL A 340 -15.40 12.43 12.59
CA VAL A 340 -15.98 12.30 11.26
C VAL A 340 -15.60 13.52 10.41
N GLY A 341 -14.53 13.35 9.61
CA GLY A 341 -14.02 14.40 8.70
C GLY A 341 -14.24 14.14 7.20
N TYR A 342 -14.71 12.94 6.81
CA TYR A 342 -14.77 12.52 5.41
C TYR A 342 -16.20 12.56 4.83
N TRP A 343 -16.37 13.16 3.64
CA TRP A 343 -17.68 13.57 3.12
C TRP A 343 -18.43 12.54 2.26
N ARG A 344 -17.82 11.41 1.89
CA ARG A 344 -18.48 10.47 0.97
C ARG A 344 -19.76 9.88 1.60
N PRO A 345 -20.92 9.95 0.92
CA PRO A 345 -22.21 9.49 1.46
C PRO A 345 -22.19 8.05 1.98
N GLU A 346 -21.54 7.13 1.28
CA GLU A 346 -21.49 5.71 1.65
C GLU A 346 -20.68 5.50 2.94
N TYR A 347 -19.57 6.25 3.09
CA TYR A 347 -18.77 6.25 4.31
C TYR A 347 -19.59 6.76 5.50
N LEU A 348 -20.29 7.89 5.32
CA LEU A 348 -21.12 8.47 6.37
C LEU A 348 -22.25 7.50 6.78
N ARG A 349 -22.96 6.91 5.81
CA ARG A 349 -24.02 5.92 6.09
C ARG A 349 -23.49 4.74 6.90
N LYS A 350 -22.35 4.18 6.50
CA LYS A 350 -21.70 3.06 7.21
C LYS A 350 -21.33 3.50 8.62
N LYS A 351 -20.63 4.62 8.78
CA LYS A 351 -20.15 5.09 10.09
C LYS A 351 -21.29 5.34 11.06
N PHE A 352 -22.34 6.07 10.65
CA PHE A 352 -23.50 6.32 11.50
C PHE A 352 -24.32 5.04 11.78
N SER A 353 -24.33 4.06 10.87
CA SER A 353 -24.91 2.74 11.17
C SER A 353 -24.13 2.00 12.26
N GLN A 354 -22.80 2.05 12.23
CA GLN A 354 -21.96 1.43 13.26
C GLN A 354 -22.21 2.07 14.63
N VAL A 355 -22.33 3.41 14.68
CA VAL A 355 -22.64 4.14 15.91
C VAL A 355 -23.99 3.70 16.49
N ARG A 356 -25.03 3.59 15.66
CA ARG A 356 -26.35 3.11 16.10
C ARG A 356 -26.31 1.69 16.63
N GLN A 357 -25.51 0.81 16.02
CA GLN A 357 -25.37 -0.58 16.47
C GLN A 357 -24.53 -0.74 17.73
N CYS A 358 -23.63 0.22 18.02
CA CYS A 358 -22.83 0.19 19.25
C CYS A 358 -23.67 0.50 20.49
N ASP A 359 -24.70 1.34 20.34
CA ASP A 359 -25.65 1.73 21.40
C ASP A 359 -24.97 2.06 22.75
N ARG A 360 -23.98 2.98 22.71
CA ARG A 360 -23.21 3.40 23.88
C ARG A 360 -23.40 4.88 24.18
N ASP A 361 -23.75 5.17 25.43
CA ASP A 361 -23.96 6.53 25.94
C ASP A 361 -22.65 7.33 26.10
N ASN A 362 -21.53 6.63 26.24
CA ASN A 362 -20.21 7.23 26.42
C ASN A 362 -19.45 7.48 25.10
N LEU A 363 -20.14 7.46 23.96
CA LEU A 363 -19.58 7.76 22.65
C LEU A 363 -19.86 9.20 22.22
N ILE A 364 -18.81 9.90 21.80
CA ILE A 364 -18.83 11.26 21.29
C ILE A 364 -18.44 11.24 19.82
N LEU A 365 -19.28 11.84 18.97
CA LEU A 365 -19.02 12.06 17.55
C LEU A 365 -18.66 13.50 17.29
N ALA A 366 -17.41 13.77 16.91
CA ALA A 366 -17.02 15.06 16.36
C ALA A 366 -17.26 15.06 14.85
N VAL A 367 -18.20 15.87 14.36
CA VAL A 367 -18.62 15.91 12.95
C VAL A 367 -18.24 17.25 12.32
N SER A 368 -17.61 17.22 11.15
CA SER A 368 -17.31 18.47 10.44
C SER A 368 -18.59 19.11 9.87
N GLU A 369 -18.77 20.42 10.09
CA GLU A 369 -19.87 21.23 9.52
C GLU A 369 -19.86 21.26 7.99
N ARG A 370 -18.75 20.93 7.35
CA ARG A 370 -18.62 20.86 5.89
C ARG A 370 -19.28 19.62 5.29
N LEU A 371 -19.74 18.68 6.13
CA LEU A 371 -20.31 17.42 5.69
C LEU A 371 -21.82 17.59 5.41
N ASN A 372 -22.23 17.21 4.21
CA ASN A 372 -23.65 17.22 3.85
C ASN A 372 -24.32 15.90 4.26
N LEU A 373 -24.72 15.80 5.53
CA LEU A 373 -25.37 14.61 6.09
C LEU A 373 -26.75 14.34 5.49
N GLU A 374 -27.48 15.38 5.10
CA GLU A 374 -28.82 15.26 4.48
C GLU A 374 -28.74 14.55 3.14
N LYS A 375 -27.76 14.91 2.30
CA LYS A 375 -27.49 14.21 1.03
C LYS A 375 -27.12 12.75 1.25
N ALA A 376 -26.53 12.41 2.39
CA ALA A 376 -26.25 11.03 2.78
C ALA A 376 -27.47 10.30 3.37
N GLY A 377 -28.59 10.99 3.62
CA GLY A 377 -29.80 10.43 4.21
C GLY A 377 -29.68 10.14 5.71
N ILE A 378 -28.81 10.87 6.41
CA ILE A 378 -28.51 10.64 7.83
C ILE A 378 -29.27 11.64 8.68
N LYS A 379 -30.05 11.13 9.64
CA LYS A 379 -30.71 11.93 10.66
C LYS A 379 -29.93 11.84 11.96
N ILE A 380 -29.52 12.98 12.49
CA ILE A 380 -28.75 13.07 13.74
C ILE A 380 -29.59 12.62 14.95
N SER A 381 -30.90 12.86 14.90
CA SER A 381 -31.87 12.39 15.91
C SER A 381 -31.83 10.89 16.16
N ASP A 382 -31.38 10.11 15.18
CA ASP A 382 -31.38 8.65 15.23
C ASP A 382 -30.04 8.13 15.78
N THR A 383 -29.19 8.99 16.33
CA THR A 383 -27.84 8.66 16.80
C THR A 383 -27.80 8.76 18.33
N PRO A 384 -27.48 7.67 19.05
CA PRO A 384 -27.43 7.69 20.52
C PRO A 384 -26.20 8.44 21.08
N ALA A 385 -25.22 8.74 20.24
CA ALA A 385 -23.97 9.40 20.62
C ALA A 385 -24.10 10.93 20.75
N ARG A 386 -23.31 11.52 21.64
CA ARG A 386 -23.21 12.99 21.80
C ARG A 386 -22.49 13.58 20.57
N VAL A 387 -23.07 14.58 19.90
CA VAL A 387 -22.50 15.15 18.67
C VAL A 387 -21.88 16.53 18.92
N ILE A 388 -20.63 16.69 18.47
CA ILE A 388 -19.88 17.95 18.50
C ILE A 388 -19.64 18.39 17.07
N TRP A 389 -19.97 19.63 16.74
CA TRP A 389 -19.72 20.20 15.41
C TRP A 389 -18.40 20.96 15.38
N PHE A 390 -17.66 20.83 14.28
CA PHE A 390 -16.44 21.61 14.05
C PHE A 390 -16.28 22.03 12.60
N LYS A 391 -15.65 23.19 12.34
CA LYS A 391 -15.42 23.70 10.97
C LYS A 391 -14.19 23.05 10.33
N GLU A 392 -13.02 23.62 10.60
CA GLU A 392 -11.74 23.16 10.06
C GLU A 392 -10.93 22.33 11.06
N LYS A 393 -11.07 22.65 12.35
CA LYS A 393 -10.26 22.06 13.42
C LYS A 393 -11.16 21.75 14.62
N LEU A 394 -11.09 20.52 15.12
CA LEU A 394 -11.76 20.13 16.37
C LEU A 394 -11.01 20.74 17.56
N LEU A 395 -11.68 21.52 18.41
CA LEU A 395 -11.05 22.18 19.57
C LEU A 395 -11.21 21.31 20.84
N PRO A 396 -10.13 21.05 21.60
CA PRO A 396 -10.21 20.32 22.88
C PRO A 396 -11.26 20.88 23.85
N LYS A 397 -11.39 22.20 23.93
CA LYS A 397 -12.39 22.88 24.79
C LYS A 397 -13.83 22.50 24.45
N SER A 398 -14.15 22.29 23.18
CA SER A 398 -15.49 21.87 22.75
C SER A 398 -15.80 20.44 23.18
N VAL A 399 -14.78 19.59 23.25
CA VAL A 399 -14.92 18.22 23.76
C VAL A 399 -15.07 18.21 25.27
N LEU A 400 -14.26 19.00 26.00
CA LEU A 400 -14.38 19.14 27.46
C LEU A 400 -15.76 19.64 27.91
N ALA A 401 -16.33 20.62 27.21
CA ALA A 401 -17.68 21.10 27.51
C ALA A 401 -18.72 19.96 27.51
N VAL A 402 -18.62 19.04 26.54
CA VAL A 402 -19.53 17.89 26.44
C VAL A 402 -19.22 16.79 27.46
N LEU A 403 -17.98 16.73 27.97
CA LEU A 403 -17.59 15.81 29.03
C LEU A 403 -18.07 16.26 30.41
N ASP A 404 -18.12 17.59 30.65
CA ASP A 404 -18.51 18.19 31.93
C ASP A 404 -20.03 18.32 32.10
N GLU A 405 -20.80 18.24 31.02
CA GLU A 405 -22.28 18.21 31.02
C GLU A 405 -22.87 16.83 31.43
N GLY A 406 -22.02 15.84 31.74
CA GLY A 406 -22.38 14.44 31.99
C GLY A 406 -22.29 13.98 33.44
#